data_AF-A0A945CET8-F1
#
_entry.id   AF-A0A945CET8-F1
#
_cell.length_a   1.000
_cell.length_b   1.000
_cell.length_c   1.000
_cell.angle_alpha   90.00
_cell.angle_beta   90.00
_cell.angle_gamma   90.00
#
_symmetry.space_group_name_H-M   'P 1'
#
loop_
_entity.id
_entity.type
_entity.pdbx_description
1 polymer ?
#
loop_
_entity_poly.entity_id
_entity_poly.type
_entity_poly.pdbx_seq_one_letter_code
_entity_poly.pdbx_strand_id
1 'polypeptide(L)'
;MGKQGQPKIDDFVKFVIAYKVIQYQKRYNLTPRAAWLKLSEHKGFQDLMSYHFKNRAAHLLDNILSGPSGAYPEIKDARVNFYKNHIKKIIEEYPNLKIYTPKEYKEYWDEYRATEKARKIASKTQGLMSMKYKIKGPFKT
;
A
#
# COMPACT_ATOMS: atom_id res chain seq x y z
N MET A 1 16.28 24.40 20.94
CA MET A 1 16.11 22.95 20.71
C MET A 1 14.77 22.73 20.01
N GLY A 2 14.78 22.42 18.71
CA GLY A 2 13.53 22.14 18.00
C GLY A 2 12.90 20.88 18.56
N LYS A 3 11.62 20.93 18.97
CA LYS A 3 10.85 19.73 19.33
C LYS A 3 10.84 18.84 18.09
N GLN A 4 11.64 17.77 18.08
CA GLN A 4 11.55 16.75 17.02
C GLN A 4 10.12 16.23 17.04
N GLY A 5 9.34 16.62 16.03
CA GLY A 5 7.96 16.20 15.88
C GLY A 5 7.88 14.67 15.77
N GLN A 6 6.72 14.13 16.11
CA GLN A 6 6.46 12.70 15.97
C GLN A 6 6.76 12.28 14.52
N PRO A 7 7.60 11.25 14.28
CA PRO A 7 7.99 10.86 12.93
C PRO A 7 6.76 10.52 12.10
N LYS A 8 6.70 11.08 10.89
CA LYS A 8 5.57 10.91 9.97
C LYS A 8 5.42 9.44 9.57
N ILE A 9 4.19 9.03 9.32
CA ILE A 9 3.90 7.72 8.71
C ILE A 9 4.30 7.82 7.24
N ASP A 10 5.02 6.81 6.75
CA ASP A 10 5.42 6.67 5.36
C ASP A 10 4.18 6.55 4.45
N ASP A 11 4.18 7.23 3.30
CA ASP A 11 3.02 7.30 2.42
C ASP A 11 2.62 5.93 1.84
N PHE A 12 3.57 5.00 1.66
CA PHE A 12 3.25 3.62 1.30
C PHE A 12 2.39 2.96 2.39
N VAL A 13 2.76 3.14 3.66
CA VAL A 13 2.02 2.59 4.80
C VAL A 13 0.63 3.21 4.87
N LYS A 14 0.53 4.54 4.72
CA LYS A 14 -0.77 5.24 4.70
C LYS A 14 -1.68 4.69 3.60
N PHE A 15 -1.16 4.57 2.38
CA PHE A 15 -1.92 4.08 1.24
C PHE A 15 -2.42 2.64 1.46
N VAL A 16 -1.54 1.73 1.88
CA VAL A 16 -1.91 0.32 2.13
C VAL A 16 -2.99 0.23 3.21
N ILE A 17 -2.83 0.98 4.29
CA ILE A 17 -3.82 1.07 5.37
C ILE A 17 -5.15 1.60 4.82
N ALA A 18 -5.15 2.75 4.15
CA ALA A 18 -6.37 3.37 3.63
C ALA A 18 -7.10 2.42 2.68
N TYR A 19 -6.37 1.84 1.72
CA TYR A 19 -6.91 0.91 0.74
C TYR A 19 -7.58 -0.29 1.41
N LYS A 20 -6.89 -0.96 2.35
CA LYS A 20 -7.41 -2.15 3.00
C LYS A 20 -8.56 -1.86 3.95
N VAL A 21 -8.48 -0.76 4.71
CA VAL A 21 -9.55 -0.37 5.62
C VAL A 21 -10.81 -0.02 4.84
N ILE A 22 -10.73 0.82 3.79
CA ILE A 22 -11.88 1.14 2.95
C ILE A 22 -12.41 -0.12 2.22
N GLN A 23 -11.52 -1.00 1.76
CA GLN A 23 -11.91 -2.29 1.18
C GLN A 23 -12.75 -3.13 2.16
N TYR A 24 -12.32 -3.23 3.43
CA TYR A 24 -13.04 -4.00 4.44
C TYR A 24 -14.33 -3.34 4.91
N GLN A 25 -14.38 -2.01 5.00
CA GLN A 25 -15.63 -1.28 5.25
C GLN A 25 -16.68 -1.66 4.20
N LYS A 26 -16.32 -1.57 2.91
CA LYS A 26 -17.24 -1.89 1.80
C LYS A 26 -17.61 -3.37 1.73
N ARG A 27 -16.63 -4.27 1.89
CA ARG A 27 -16.84 -5.73 1.74
C ARG A 27 -17.63 -6.35 2.89
N TYR A 28 -17.42 -5.89 4.11
CA TYR A 28 -17.96 -6.50 5.32
C TYR A 28 -18.96 -5.60 6.06
N ASN A 29 -19.32 -4.43 5.50
CA ASN A 29 -20.15 -3.41 6.13
C ASN A 29 -19.67 -3.03 7.55
N LEU A 30 -18.37 -2.80 7.68
CA LEU A 30 -17.73 -2.50 8.97
C LEU A 30 -17.52 -1.00 9.16
N THR A 31 -17.54 -0.56 10.41
CA THR A 31 -17.06 0.78 10.76
C THR A 31 -15.56 0.89 10.47
N PRO A 32 -15.00 2.10 10.23
CA PRO A 32 -13.58 2.28 9.98
C PRO A 32 -12.68 1.67 11.06
N ARG A 33 -13.10 1.79 12.32
CA ARG A 33 -12.41 1.17 13.46
C ARG A 33 -12.44 -0.35 13.37
N ALA A 34 -13.61 -0.94 13.14
CA ALA A 34 -13.73 -2.40 13.05
C ALA A 34 -12.96 -2.95 11.84
N ALA A 35 -12.96 -2.24 10.71
CA ALA A 35 -12.17 -2.59 9.54
C ALA A 35 -10.66 -2.53 9.80
N TRP A 36 -10.18 -1.54 10.56
CA TRP A 36 -8.79 -1.48 11.02
C TRP A 36 -8.43 -2.65 11.96
N LEU A 37 -9.27 -2.98 12.93
CA LEU A 37 -9.05 -4.13 13.80
C LEU A 37 -9.04 -5.44 12.99
N LYS A 38 -9.92 -5.57 12.00
CA LYS A 38 -9.90 -6.70 11.07
C LYS A 38 -8.63 -6.76 10.21
N LEU A 39 -8.08 -5.61 9.82
CA LEU A 39 -6.77 -5.55 9.15
C LEU A 39 -5.65 -6.04 10.06
N SER A 40 -5.73 -5.83 11.38
CA SER A 40 -4.73 -6.34 12.33
C SER A 40 -4.65 -7.87 12.41
N GLU A 41 -5.69 -8.57 11.94
CA GLU A 41 -5.74 -10.04 11.86
C GLU A 41 -5.16 -10.58 10.53
N HIS A 42 -4.88 -9.71 9.56
CA HIS A 42 -4.40 -10.11 8.26
C HIS A 42 -2.93 -10.58 8.32
N LYS A 43 -2.59 -11.66 7.61
CA LYS A 43 -1.22 -12.24 7.61
C LYS A 43 -0.09 -11.24 7.32
N GLY A 44 -0.34 -10.29 6.41
CA GLY A 44 0.63 -9.25 6.04
C GLY A 44 0.66 -8.03 6.98
N PHE A 45 -0.14 -8.03 8.07
CA PHE A 45 -0.17 -6.92 9.02
C PHE A 45 1.16 -6.77 9.75
N GLN A 46 1.76 -7.90 10.17
CA GLN A 46 3.05 -7.92 10.83
C GLN A 46 4.14 -7.27 9.96
N ASP A 47 4.22 -7.64 8.69
CA ASP A 47 5.19 -7.06 7.76
C ASP A 47 4.99 -5.56 7.57
N LEU A 48 3.73 -5.12 7.43
CA LEU A 48 3.38 -3.71 7.27
C LEU A 48 3.78 -2.88 8.50
N MET A 49 3.47 -3.39 9.70
CA MET A 49 3.85 -2.71 10.95
C MET A 49 5.36 -2.76 11.16
N SER A 50 6.02 -3.88 10.83
CA SER A 50 7.48 -3.99 10.92
C SER A 50 8.17 -2.97 10.01
N TYR A 51 7.67 -2.79 8.77
CA TYR A 51 8.16 -1.74 7.87
C TYR A 51 7.92 -0.34 8.46
N HIS A 52 6.76 -0.08 9.06
CA HIS A 52 6.44 1.21 9.66
C HIS A 52 7.32 1.54 10.89
N PHE A 53 7.61 0.55 11.73
CA PHE A 53 8.34 0.69 12.98
C PHE A 53 9.85 0.37 12.86
N LYS A 54 10.38 0.09 11.66
CA LYS A 54 11.78 -0.36 11.44
C LYS A 54 12.88 0.49 12.08
N ASN A 55 12.64 1.79 12.27
CA ASN A 55 13.58 2.74 12.88
C ASN A 55 13.05 3.30 14.21
N ARG A 56 12.18 2.56 14.91
CA ARG A 56 11.57 2.96 16.18
C ARG A 56 11.88 1.91 17.25
N ALA A 57 11.58 2.24 18.50
CA ALA A 57 11.79 1.33 19.61
C ALA A 57 10.94 0.05 19.45
N ALA A 58 11.56 -1.11 19.69
CA ALA A 58 10.95 -2.43 19.47
C ALA A 58 9.61 -2.62 20.19
N HIS A 59 9.52 -2.13 21.44
CA HIS A 59 8.28 -2.23 22.23
C HIS A 59 7.06 -1.57 21.56
N LEU A 60 7.25 -0.63 20.63
CA LEU A 60 6.13 -0.02 19.89
C LEU A 60 5.54 -1.01 18.87
N LEU A 61 6.39 -1.79 18.21
CA LEU A 61 5.97 -2.88 17.34
C LEU A 61 5.31 -3.99 18.17
N ASP A 62 5.94 -4.39 19.27
CA ASP A 62 5.40 -5.44 20.14
C ASP A 62 4.02 -5.05 20.68
N ASN A 63 3.84 -3.80 21.10
CA ASN A 63 2.56 -3.29 21.59
C ASN A 63 1.45 -3.35 20.53
N ILE A 64 1.74 -3.03 19.27
CA ILE A 64 0.71 -3.06 18.22
C ILE A 64 0.35 -4.49 17.81
N LEU A 65 1.31 -5.42 17.88
CA LEU A 65 1.11 -6.83 17.53
C LEU A 65 0.45 -7.64 18.67
N SER A 66 0.83 -7.42 19.92
CA SER A 66 0.39 -8.20 21.09
C SER A 66 -1.10 -8.09 21.43
N GLY A 67 -1.78 -7.05 20.95
CA GLY A 67 -3.24 -6.90 21.11
C GLY A 67 -3.65 -6.28 22.45
N PRO A 68 -4.92 -6.45 22.85
CA PRO A 68 -5.41 -5.89 24.11
C PRO A 68 -4.68 -6.50 25.30
N SER A 69 -4.18 -5.66 26.21
CA SER A 69 -3.48 -6.06 27.44
C SER A 69 -4.10 -5.38 28.65
N GLY A 70 -4.08 -6.04 29.81
CA GLY A 70 -4.67 -5.55 31.05
C GLY A 70 -6.03 -6.18 31.40
N ALA A 71 -6.58 -5.78 32.54
CA ALA A 71 -7.88 -6.23 33.04
C ALA A 71 -8.88 -5.07 33.01
N TYR A 72 -10.17 -5.37 32.87
CA TYR A 72 -11.22 -4.36 32.93
C TYR A 72 -11.13 -3.58 34.27
N PRO A 73 -11.21 -2.24 34.28
CA PRO A 73 -11.50 -1.35 33.14
C PRO A 73 -10.28 -0.85 32.34
N GLU A 74 -9.06 -1.21 32.72
CA GLU A 74 -7.79 -0.68 32.19
C GLU A 74 -7.22 -1.46 31.00
N ILE A 75 -8.08 -1.83 30.04
CA ILE A 75 -7.61 -2.52 28.83
C ILE A 75 -6.84 -1.55 27.93
N LYS A 76 -5.54 -1.79 27.77
CA LYS A 76 -4.64 -1.06 26.88
C LYS A 76 -4.58 -1.79 25.55
N ASP A 77 -5.12 -1.15 24.51
CA ASP A 77 -5.04 -1.62 23.13
C ASP A 77 -4.35 -0.58 22.25
N ALA A 78 -3.09 -0.85 21.89
CA ALA A 78 -2.30 0.02 21.04
C ALA A 78 -2.91 0.21 19.65
N ARG A 79 -3.66 -0.79 19.13
CA ARG A 79 -4.33 -0.72 17.82
C ARG A 79 -5.47 0.29 17.86
N VAL A 80 -6.20 0.35 18.96
CA VAL A 80 -7.28 1.34 19.15
C VAL A 80 -6.72 2.76 19.25
N ASN A 81 -5.61 2.94 19.98
CA ASN A 81 -4.94 4.23 20.06
C ASN A 81 -4.37 4.65 18.70
N PHE A 82 -3.77 3.71 17.96
CA PHE A 82 -3.28 3.94 16.60
C PHE A 82 -4.41 4.38 15.65
N TYR A 83 -5.59 3.76 15.78
CA TYR A 83 -6.79 4.17 15.03
C TYR A 83 -7.16 5.62 15.28
N LYS A 84 -7.31 6.00 16.55
CA LYS A 84 -7.72 7.36 16.96
C LYS A 84 -6.74 8.41 16.47
N ASN A 85 -5.44 8.12 16.54
CA ASN A 85 -4.39 9.10 16.27
C ASN A 85 -4.05 9.23 14.78
N HIS A 86 -4.16 8.14 14.03
CA HIS A 86 -3.62 8.06 12.67
C HIS A 86 -4.65 7.65 11.63
N ILE A 87 -5.31 6.49 11.82
CA ILE A 87 -6.12 5.86 10.78
C ILE A 87 -7.29 6.75 10.34
N LYS A 88 -7.94 7.43 11.30
CA LYS A 88 -9.05 8.35 10.98
C LYS A 88 -8.62 9.43 9.97
N LYS A 89 -7.48 10.07 10.23
CA LYS A 89 -6.90 11.12 9.37
C LYS A 89 -6.42 10.54 8.03
N ILE A 90 -5.77 9.38 8.07
CA ILE A 90 -5.31 8.70 6.85
C ILE A 90 -6.49 8.45 5.90
N ILE A 91 -7.63 7.94 6.39
CA ILE A 91 -8.79 7.68 5.52
C ILE A 91 -9.35 8.97 4.93
N GLU A 92 -9.38 10.05 5.72
CA GLU A 92 -9.82 11.38 5.28
C GLU A 92 -8.90 11.96 4.18
N GLU A 93 -7.60 11.60 4.16
CA GLU A 93 -6.66 11.97 3.09
C GLU A 93 -6.97 11.27 1.75
N TYR A 94 -7.76 10.20 1.74
CA TYR A 94 -8.08 9.40 0.54
C TYR A 94 -9.60 9.28 0.28
N PRO A 95 -10.35 10.39 0.12
CA PRO A 95 -11.81 10.37 0.01
C PRO A 95 -12.31 9.67 -1.26
N ASN A 96 -11.54 9.78 -2.35
CA ASN A 96 -11.91 9.25 -3.67
C ASN A 96 -11.15 7.96 -4.01
N LEU A 97 -10.66 7.22 -3.01
CA LEU A 97 -9.89 6.01 -3.27
C LEU A 97 -10.77 4.94 -3.94
N LYS A 98 -10.48 4.69 -5.23
CA LYS A 98 -11.13 3.61 -5.96
C LYS A 98 -10.67 2.27 -5.41
N ILE A 99 -11.62 1.50 -4.88
CA ILE A 99 -11.40 0.11 -4.48
C ILE A 99 -11.87 -0.76 -5.63
N TYR A 100 -10.93 -1.45 -6.28
CA TYR A 100 -11.24 -2.32 -7.40
C TYR A 100 -11.88 -3.61 -6.89
N THR A 101 -12.98 -4.00 -7.52
CA THR A 101 -13.51 -5.37 -7.40
C THR A 101 -12.52 -6.36 -8.04
N PRO A 102 -12.57 -7.66 -7.68
CA PRO A 102 -11.71 -8.67 -8.33
C PRO A 102 -11.85 -8.69 -9.85
N LYS A 103 -13.05 -8.43 -10.36
CA LYS A 103 -13.34 -8.34 -11.79
C LYS A 103 -12.64 -7.12 -12.42
N GLU A 104 -12.85 -5.93 -11.89
CA GLU A 104 -12.21 -4.71 -12.41
C GLU A 104 -10.68 -4.78 -12.30
N TYR A 105 -10.15 -5.38 -11.23
CA TYR A 105 -8.70 -5.56 -11.09
C TYR A 105 -8.14 -6.50 -12.15
N LYS A 106 -8.87 -7.59 -12.47
CA LYS A 106 -8.49 -8.52 -13.54
C LYS A 106 -8.47 -7.81 -14.89
N GLU A 107 -9.52 -7.05 -15.20
CA GLU A 107 -9.63 -6.26 -16.43
C GLU A 107 -8.48 -5.25 -16.54
N TYR A 108 -8.22 -4.47 -15.48
CA TYR A 108 -7.09 -3.55 -15.42
C TYR A 108 -5.75 -4.26 -15.66
N TRP A 109 -5.53 -5.43 -15.05
CA TRP A 109 -4.28 -6.17 -15.21
C TRP A 109 -4.11 -6.78 -16.60
N ASP A 110 -5.21 -7.18 -17.24
CA ASP A 110 -5.22 -7.66 -18.61
C ASP A 110 -4.88 -6.53 -19.59
N GLU A 111 -5.47 -5.34 -19.41
CA GLU A 111 -5.13 -4.12 -20.17
C GLU A 111 -3.67 -3.68 -19.96
N TYR A 112 -3.21 -3.64 -18.71
CA TYR A 112 -1.82 -3.30 -18.39
C TYR A 112 -0.83 -4.27 -19.04
N ARG A 113 -1.10 -5.58 -18.99
CA ARG A 113 -0.24 -6.57 -19.64
C ARG A 113 -0.26 -6.45 -21.16
N ALA A 114 -1.42 -6.15 -21.76
CA ALA A 114 -1.54 -5.92 -23.19
C ALA A 114 -0.74 -4.69 -23.63
N THR A 115 -0.83 -3.59 -22.88
CA THR A 115 -0.11 -2.33 -23.16
C THR A 115 1.40 -2.46 -22.95
N GLU A 116 1.86 -3.12 -21.88
CA GLU A 116 3.28 -3.39 -21.67
C GLU A 116 3.86 -4.33 -22.74
N LYS A 117 3.08 -5.34 -23.15
CA LYS A 117 3.46 -6.20 -24.28
C LYS A 117 3.57 -5.39 -25.57
N ALA A 118 2.62 -4.48 -25.83
CA ALA A 118 2.66 -3.59 -26.98
C ALA A 118 3.87 -2.64 -26.94
N ARG A 119 4.19 -2.05 -25.78
CA ARG A 119 5.40 -1.22 -25.59
C ARG A 119 6.68 -1.98 -25.88
N LYS A 120 6.81 -3.21 -25.37
CA LYS A 120 7.98 -4.07 -25.63
C LYS A 120 8.11 -4.46 -27.11
N ILE A 121 6.99 -4.69 -27.80
CA ILE A 121 6.99 -4.95 -29.25
C ILE A 121 7.38 -3.69 -30.02
N ALA A 122 6.84 -2.52 -29.65
CA ALA A 122 7.14 -1.25 -30.30
C ALA A 122 8.62 -0.88 -30.14
N SER A 123 9.19 -1.02 -28.93
CA SER A 123 10.62 -0.75 -28.69
C SER A 123 11.53 -1.71 -29.46
N LYS A 124 11.16 -3.00 -29.53
CA LYS A 124 11.87 -3.99 -30.35
C LYS A 124 11.80 -3.67 -31.84
N THR A 125 10.64 -3.24 -32.33
CA THR A 125 10.42 -2.88 -33.74
C THR A 125 11.17 -1.60 -34.12
N GLN A 126 11.19 -0.58 -33.24
CA GLN A 126 12.00 0.63 -33.45
C GLN A 126 13.51 0.34 -33.43
N GLY A 127 13.98 -0.55 -32.55
CA GLY A 127 15.37 -1.02 -32.54
C GLY A 127 15.77 -1.80 -33.79
N LEU A 128 14.86 -2.62 -34.33
CA LEU A 128 15.05 -3.33 -35.61
C LEU A 128 15.02 -2.40 -36.82
N MET A 129 14.12 -1.41 -36.84
CA MET A 129 14.09 -0.38 -37.88
C MET A 129 15.39 0.44 -37.87
N SER A 130 15.87 0.90 -36.70
CA SER A 130 17.12 1.67 -36.63
C SER A 130 18.36 0.85 -37.03
N MET A 131 18.37 -0.45 -36.78
CA MET A 131 19.40 -1.37 -37.30
C MET A 131 19.34 -1.54 -38.83
N LYS A 132 18.14 -1.65 -39.43
CA LYS A 132 17.99 -1.73 -40.89
C LYS A 132 18.49 -0.48 -41.61
N TYR A 133 18.36 0.70 -40.99
CA TYR A 133 18.93 1.95 -41.52
C TYR A 133 20.45 2.03 -41.36
N LYS A 134 21.05 1.39 -40.34
CA LYS A 134 22.52 1.33 -40.18
C LYS A 134 23.21 0.35 -41.14
N ILE A 135 22.53 -0.71 -41.59
CA ILE A 135 23.14 -1.72 -42.48
C ILE A 135 23.13 -1.27 -43.96
N LYS A 136 22.40 -0.20 -44.33
CA LYS A 136 22.41 0.40 -45.68
C LYS A 136 23.32 1.64 -45.80
N GLY A 137 24.45 1.67 -45.10
CA GLY A 137 25.54 2.62 -45.37
C GLY A 137 26.37 2.18 -46.58
N PRO A 138 26.92 3.10 -47.39
CA PRO A 138 27.34 2.81 -48.76
C PRO A 138 28.62 1.95 -48.78
N PHE A 139 28.48 0.66 -49.11
CA PHE A 139 29.55 -0.05 -49.78
C PHE A 139 29.67 0.53 -51.19
N LYS A 140 30.56 1.51 -51.35
CA LYS A 140 31.14 1.83 -52.65
C LYS A 140 32.34 0.91 -52.83
N THR A 141 32.23 0.08 -53.87
CA THR A 141 33.28 -0.72 -54.53
C THR A 141 34.50 0.10 -54.86
#